data_AF-A0ABC8Y5E8-F1
#
_entry.id   AF-A0ABC8Y5E8-F1
#
_cell.length_a   1.000
_cell.length_b   1.000
_cell.length_c   1.000
_cell.angle_alpha   90.00
_cell.angle_beta   90.00
_cell.angle_gamma   90.00
#
_symmetry.space_group_name_H-M   'P 1'
#
loop_
_entity.id
_entity.type
_entity.pdbx_description
1 polymer ?
#
loop_
_entity_poly.entity_id
_entity_poly.type
_entity_poly.pdbx_seq_one_letter_code
_entity_poly.pdbx_strand_id
1 'polypeptide(L)'
;MKRPSFSVSVTTASQLHDAIDRLLPLLRADASHAPAARALAAAAASLRPPSTLLSNRILHLLSSHQATLPDALALLSSLPSPDVCSYNTLVAALSRSPRGLASARALFDRMPRRDHVSWSAIVSAHARHGQPRAALAFYRRMLQDPGSAGADNEFTASSALAAATAARCVHAGRELHCHVVRRGIDTDAVVWSALADMYAKCGHVDDARSVFDRMPVRDVVSWTAMVERYFDAGRGGEGFRLFVHMLRSGVRPNEFTYAGVLRACAGFTSEKLGRQVHGRMAKSRAGDSCFAESALVHMYSKCGDMGTAMRVFEAMRKPDLVSWTAVISGFAQNGQPEEALHYFDMFLRSGFRPDHVVFVGVLYACAHAGLVDKGLEVFHSIKDEYGIEHTADHYACVIDLLSRSGQFERAEEMINKMSVKPNKFLWASLLGGCRIHKNVRLARWAAEALFEIEPENPATYVTLANIYASVGLFDEAENVRQIMESKGITKMPASSWIEAGKRVHVFLVGDKSHPQAEEIYALLKKLYVKMREEGYVADTGFVLHDVADEQKEQDIGYHSERLAVAFGIIATPGDSPIKVFKNLRICGDCHTTIKFISRIVKREIIVRDSNRFHHFKNGSCSCKNYW
;
A
#
# COMPACT_ATOMS: atom_id res chain seq x y z
N MET A 1 -4.68 -41.29 29.29
CA MET A 1 -5.27 -40.39 30.32
C MET A 1 -6.78 -40.50 30.26
N LYS A 2 -7.43 -40.99 31.33
CA LYS A 2 -8.90 -41.04 31.45
C LYS A 2 -9.42 -39.60 31.45
N ARG A 3 -10.25 -39.23 30.47
CA ARG A 3 -10.93 -37.92 30.44
C ARG A 3 -11.93 -37.87 31.60
N PRO A 4 -12.06 -36.74 32.32
CA PRO A 4 -13.00 -36.64 33.43
C PRO A 4 -14.43 -36.77 32.89
N SER A 5 -15.14 -37.82 33.31
CA SER A 5 -16.56 -37.96 33.03
C SER A 5 -17.32 -36.91 33.85
N PHE A 6 -17.94 -35.94 33.19
CA PHE A 6 -18.82 -34.98 33.83
C PHE A 6 -20.11 -35.72 34.22
N SER A 7 -20.16 -36.28 35.43
CA SER A 7 -21.36 -36.91 35.98
C SER A 7 -22.21 -35.84 36.64
N VAL A 8 -23.48 -35.76 36.27
CA VAL A 8 -24.39 -34.73 36.77
C VAL A 8 -25.64 -35.39 37.30
N SER A 9 -25.74 -35.52 38.63
CA SER A 9 -27.02 -35.73 39.31
C SER A 9 -27.55 -34.34 39.73
N VAL A 10 -28.29 -33.69 38.84
CA VAL A 10 -29.01 -32.45 39.21
C VAL A 10 -30.46 -32.77 39.52
N THR A 11 -30.94 -32.35 40.68
CA THR A 11 -32.34 -32.47 41.10
C THR A 11 -33.01 -31.11 41.35
N THR A 12 -32.26 -30.00 41.31
CA THR A 12 -32.77 -28.64 41.58
C THR A 12 -32.32 -27.62 40.52
N ALA A 13 -33.08 -26.54 40.35
CA ALA A 13 -32.75 -25.46 39.41
C ALA A 13 -31.40 -24.77 39.72
N SER A 14 -31.05 -24.61 41.01
CA SER A 14 -29.76 -24.02 41.44
C SER A 14 -28.56 -24.87 41.01
N GLN A 15 -28.66 -26.19 41.19
CA GLN A 15 -27.62 -27.12 40.75
C GLN A 15 -27.43 -27.12 39.22
N LEU A 16 -28.51 -26.89 38.47
CA LEU A 16 -28.49 -26.79 37.01
C LEU A 16 -27.76 -25.52 36.56
N HIS A 17 -28.02 -24.40 37.23
CA HIS A 17 -27.29 -23.15 37.00
C HIS A 17 -25.78 -23.30 37.22
N ASP A 18 -25.36 -23.86 38.35
CA ASP A 18 -23.93 -24.10 38.64
C ASP A 18 -23.28 -25.07 37.65
N ALA A 19 -24.02 -26.11 37.24
CA ALA A 19 -23.53 -27.08 36.27
C ALA A 19 -23.35 -26.45 34.88
N ILE A 20 -24.24 -25.53 34.47
CA ILE A 20 -24.10 -24.76 33.23
C ILE A 20 -22.84 -23.90 33.27
N ASP A 21 -22.57 -23.19 34.37
CA ASP A 21 -21.39 -22.31 34.47
C ASP A 21 -20.07 -23.10 34.42
N ARG A 22 -20.04 -24.29 35.03
CA ARG A 22 -18.87 -25.18 34.94
C ARG A 22 -18.66 -25.75 33.54
N LEU A 23 -19.75 -26.08 32.82
CA LEU A 23 -19.65 -26.75 31.53
C LEU A 23 -19.43 -25.78 30.36
N LEU A 24 -19.95 -24.56 30.44
CA LEU A 24 -19.90 -23.57 29.37
C LEU A 24 -18.49 -23.29 28.81
N PRO A 25 -17.44 -23.02 29.62
CA PRO A 25 -16.09 -22.81 29.09
C PRO A 25 -15.50 -24.09 28.49
N LEU A 26 -15.82 -25.26 29.04
CA LEU A 26 -15.33 -26.56 28.55
C LEU A 26 -15.92 -26.90 27.18
N LEU A 27 -17.22 -26.66 26.98
CA LEU A 27 -17.89 -26.90 25.71
C LEU A 27 -17.43 -25.92 24.61
N ARG A 28 -17.11 -24.66 24.97
CA ARG A 28 -16.52 -23.70 24.03
C ARG A 28 -15.15 -24.16 23.52
N ALA A 29 -14.38 -24.86 24.36
CA ALA A 29 -13.04 -25.33 24.03
C ALA A 29 -13.02 -26.69 23.31
N ASP A 30 -13.93 -27.60 23.65
CA ASP A 30 -13.93 -28.97 23.11
C ASP A 30 -15.35 -29.54 22.92
N ALA A 31 -15.64 -29.96 21.68
CA ALA A 31 -16.87 -30.62 21.26
C ALA A 31 -17.18 -31.92 22.02
N SER A 32 -16.18 -32.57 22.64
CA SER A 32 -16.37 -33.81 23.40
C SER A 32 -17.28 -33.66 24.61
N HIS A 33 -17.54 -32.44 25.07
CA HIS A 33 -18.47 -32.11 26.16
C HIS A 33 -19.93 -31.96 25.69
N ALA A 34 -20.22 -32.06 24.39
CA ALA A 34 -21.58 -31.97 23.85
C ALA A 34 -22.59 -32.95 24.48
N PRO A 35 -22.25 -34.23 24.77
CA PRO A 35 -23.15 -35.15 25.46
C PRO A 35 -23.55 -34.66 26.86
N ALA A 36 -22.62 -34.07 27.61
CA ALA A 36 -22.92 -33.50 28.93
C ALA A 36 -23.87 -32.31 28.85
N ALA A 37 -23.74 -31.48 27.79
CA ALA A 37 -24.64 -30.35 27.56
C ALA A 37 -26.07 -30.83 27.20
N ARG A 38 -26.20 -31.89 26.40
CA ARG A 38 -27.49 -32.54 26.11
C ARG A 38 -28.11 -33.15 27.36
N ALA A 39 -27.31 -33.79 28.22
CA ALA A 39 -27.79 -34.35 29.48
C ALA A 39 -28.32 -33.26 30.42
N LEU A 40 -27.65 -32.12 30.52
CA LEU A 40 -28.14 -30.95 31.27
C LEU A 40 -29.45 -30.41 30.69
N ALA A 41 -29.56 -30.30 29.37
CA ALA A 41 -30.78 -29.86 28.71
C ALA A 41 -31.97 -30.82 28.98
N ALA A 42 -31.72 -32.14 28.94
CA ALA A 42 -32.73 -33.15 29.27
C ALA A 42 -33.15 -33.09 30.75
N ALA A 43 -32.19 -32.92 31.68
CA ALA A 43 -32.46 -32.78 33.11
C ALA A 43 -33.25 -31.51 33.45
N ALA A 44 -33.08 -30.44 32.67
CA ALA A 44 -33.89 -29.24 32.83
C ALA A 44 -35.32 -29.41 32.32
N ALA A 45 -35.52 -30.20 31.27
CA ALA A 45 -36.84 -30.45 30.68
C ALA A 45 -37.76 -31.28 31.60
N SER A 46 -37.19 -32.08 32.51
CA SER A 46 -37.95 -32.85 33.51
C SER A 46 -38.45 -32.01 34.70
N LEU A 47 -37.91 -30.82 34.91
CA LEU A 47 -38.38 -29.85 35.90
C LEU A 47 -39.50 -28.99 35.28
N ARG A 48 -40.77 -29.43 35.33
CA ARG A 48 -41.91 -28.67 34.76
C ARG A 48 -42.58 -27.73 35.78
N PRO A 49 -42.88 -26.46 35.40
CA PRO A 49 -42.43 -25.76 34.19
C PRO A 49 -41.03 -25.13 34.40
N PRO A 50 -40.10 -25.24 33.45
CA PRO A 50 -38.80 -24.58 33.54
C PRO A 50 -38.99 -23.06 33.43
N SER A 51 -38.28 -22.30 34.27
CA SER A 51 -38.32 -20.83 34.20
C SER A 51 -37.69 -20.33 32.90
N THR A 52 -38.18 -19.21 32.36
CA THR A 52 -37.62 -18.56 31.16
C THR A 52 -36.11 -18.33 31.26
N LEU A 53 -35.63 -17.99 32.47
CA LEU A 53 -34.22 -17.82 32.76
C LEU A 53 -33.41 -19.12 32.57
N LEU A 54 -33.91 -20.25 33.06
CA LEU A 54 -33.23 -21.54 32.92
C LEU A 54 -33.20 -21.97 31.45
N SER A 55 -34.31 -21.81 30.73
CA SER A 55 -34.37 -22.08 29.28
C SER A 55 -33.36 -21.22 28.49
N ASN A 56 -33.25 -19.93 28.79
CA ASN A 56 -32.27 -19.03 28.15
C ASN A 56 -30.82 -19.45 28.45
N ARG A 57 -30.51 -19.90 29.67
CA ARG A 57 -29.16 -20.37 30.02
C ARG A 57 -28.79 -21.68 29.32
N ILE A 58 -29.76 -22.57 29.14
CA ILE A 58 -29.53 -23.82 28.38
C ILE A 58 -29.37 -23.52 26.89
N LEU A 59 -30.18 -22.61 26.33
CA LEU A 59 -29.98 -22.11 24.98
C LEU A 59 -28.58 -21.50 24.81
N HIS A 60 -28.12 -20.69 25.77
CA HIS A 60 -26.77 -20.14 25.75
C HIS A 60 -25.69 -21.23 25.74
N LEU A 61 -25.82 -22.24 26.60
CA LEU A 61 -24.91 -23.39 26.64
C LEU A 61 -24.90 -24.15 25.32
N LEU A 62 -26.06 -24.60 24.81
CA LEU A 62 -26.14 -25.38 23.58
C LEU A 62 -25.70 -24.57 22.35
N SER A 63 -25.87 -23.24 22.37
CA SER A 63 -25.42 -22.35 21.30
C SER A 63 -23.92 -21.99 21.35
N SER A 64 -23.19 -22.42 22.39
CA SER A 64 -21.79 -22.06 22.58
C SER A 64 -20.84 -22.82 21.66
N HIS A 65 -21.27 -23.93 21.07
CA HIS A 65 -20.48 -24.75 20.16
C HIS A 65 -21.32 -25.26 18.98
N GLN A 66 -20.70 -25.42 17.81
CA GLN A 66 -21.40 -25.78 16.57
C GLN A 66 -22.05 -27.16 16.63
N ALA A 67 -21.43 -28.10 17.37
CA ALA A 67 -21.91 -29.48 17.54
C ALA A 67 -23.26 -29.60 18.29
N THR A 68 -23.63 -28.61 19.12
CA THR A 68 -24.86 -28.59 19.93
C THR A 68 -25.88 -27.57 19.42
N LEU A 69 -25.55 -26.85 18.35
CA LEU A 69 -26.42 -25.82 17.77
C LEU A 69 -27.76 -26.38 17.23
N PRO A 70 -27.82 -27.58 16.63
CA PRO A 70 -29.10 -28.20 16.26
C PRO A 70 -30.00 -28.48 17.48
N ASP A 71 -29.40 -28.92 18.60
CA ASP A 71 -30.12 -29.17 19.86
C ASP A 71 -30.72 -27.86 20.41
N ALA A 72 -29.98 -26.75 20.28
CA ALA A 72 -30.44 -25.43 20.69
C ALA A 72 -31.64 -24.92 19.85
N LEU A 73 -31.63 -25.16 18.54
CA LEU A 73 -32.75 -24.83 17.64
C LEU A 73 -34.00 -25.67 17.93
N ALA A 74 -33.81 -26.96 18.23
CA ALA A 74 -34.89 -27.84 18.65
C ALA A 74 -35.50 -27.38 19.98
N LEU A 75 -34.66 -26.98 20.95
CA LEU A 75 -35.12 -26.44 22.22
C LEU A 75 -35.92 -25.14 22.05
N LEU A 76 -35.45 -24.19 21.22
CA LEU A 76 -36.22 -22.97 20.95
C LEU A 76 -37.62 -23.29 20.40
N SER A 77 -37.72 -24.28 19.51
CA SER A 77 -38.98 -24.68 18.87
C SER A 77 -39.95 -25.37 19.84
N SER A 78 -39.47 -25.92 20.96
CA SER A 78 -40.30 -26.57 21.98
C SER A 78 -40.70 -25.64 23.13
N LEU A 79 -40.17 -24.42 23.20
CA LEU A 79 -40.55 -23.45 24.22
C LEU A 79 -41.98 -22.93 23.97
N PRO A 80 -42.86 -22.89 25.00
CA PRO A 80 -44.24 -22.40 24.84
C PRO A 80 -44.33 -20.92 24.46
N SER A 81 -43.43 -20.10 25.00
CA SER A 81 -43.37 -18.66 24.77
C SER A 81 -41.91 -18.16 24.84
N PRO A 82 -41.10 -18.39 23.78
CA PRO A 82 -39.72 -17.91 23.74
C PRO A 82 -39.67 -16.39 23.77
N ASP A 83 -38.80 -15.83 24.61
CA ASP A 83 -38.59 -14.39 24.71
C ASP A 83 -37.57 -13.90 23.67
N VAL A 84 -37.41 -12.58 23.55
CA VAL A 84 -36.46 -11.97 22.59
C VAL A 84 -35.02 -12.43 22.86
N CYS A 85 -34.66 -12.69 24.12
CA CYS A 85 -33.34 -13.18 24.52
C CYS A 85 -33.05 -14.59 24.00
N SER A 86 -34.03 -15.49 24.02
CA SER A 86 -33.96 -16.84 23.43
C SER A 86 -33.54 -16.78 21.96
N TYR A 87 -34.21 -15.92 21.18
CA TYR A 87 -33.91 -15.72 19.76
C TYR A 87 -32.54 -15.07 19.54
N ASN A 88 -32.24 -13.97 20.25
CA ASN A 88 -30.99 -13.23 20.11
C ASN A 88 -29.75 -14.11 20.36
N THR A 89 -29.83 -14.99 21.35
CA THR A 89 -28.77 -15.96 21.67
C THR A 89 -28.43 -16.85 20.47
N LEU A 90 -29.44 -17.35 19.77
CA LEU A 90 -29.26 -18.23 18.62
C LEU A 90 -28.89 -17.47 17.35
N VAL A 91 -29.47 -16.29 17.10
CA VAL A 91 -29.07 -15.42 15.98
C VAL A 91 -27.59 -15.07 16.09
N ALA A 92 -27.11 -14.68 17.29
CA ALA A 92 -25.71 -14.38 17.53
C ALA A 92 -24.80 -15.60 17.34
N ALA A 93 -25.22 -16.78 17.81
CA ALA A 93 -24.45 -18.02 17.65
C ALA A 93 -24.33 -18.46 16.19
N LEU A 94 -25.43 -18.45 15.43
CA LEU A 94 -25.45 -18.76 14.00
C LEU A 94 -24.59 -17.78 13.19
N SER A 95 -24.60 -16.51 13.59
CA SER A 95 -23.83 -15.42 12.97
C SER A 95 -22.32 -15.52 13.17
N ARG A 96 -21.80 -16.44 14.01
CA ARG A 96 -20.35 -16.62 14.18
C ARG A 96 -19.67 -17.21 12.94
N SER A 97 -20.41 -17.92 12.09
CA SER A 97 -19.87 -18.56 10.89
C SER A 97 -20.56 -18.06 9.62
N PRO A 98 -19.85 -17.94 8.48
CA PRO A 98 -20.46 -17.56 7.21
C PRO A 98 -21.59 -18.51 6.78
N ARG A 99 -21.43 -19.81 7.04
CA ARG A 99 -22.41 -20.85 6.70
C ARG A 99 -23.72 -20.73 7.51
N GLY A 100 -23.65 -20.19 8.72
CA GLY A 100 -24.80 -20.01 9.60
C GLY A 100 -25.63 -18.77 9.31
N LEU A 101 -25.15 -17.83 8.47
CA LEU A 101 -25.85 -16.57 8.19
C LEU A 101 -27.25 -16.74 7.61
N ALA A 102 -27.43 -17.70 6.69
CA ALA A 102 -28.74 -17.96 6.10
C ALA A 102 -29.77 -18.40 7.15
N SER A 103 -29.35 -19.28 8.06
CA SER A 103 -30.16 -19.73 9.19
C SER A 103 -30.38 -18.62 10.22
N ALA A 104 -29.37 -17.79 10.49
CA ALA A 104 -29.50 -16.62 11.37
C ALA A 104 -30.55 -15.64 10.83
N ARG A 105 -30.53 -15.37 9.52
CA ARG A 105 -31.51 -14.53 8.83
C ARG A 105 -32.91 -15.13 8.89
N ALA A 106 -33.06 -16.41 8.58
CA ALA A 106 -34.35 -17.09 8.64
C ALA A 106 -34.94 -17.07 10.08
N LEU A 107 -34.10 -17.23 11.10
CA LEU A 107 -34.51 -17.15 12.49
C LEU A 107 -34.91 -15.72 12.87
N PHE A 108 -34.12 -14.73 12.48
CA PHE A 108 -34.39 -13.30 12.69
C PHE A 108 -35.72 -12.85 12.06
N ASP A 109 -36.02 -13.33 10.85
CA ASP A 109 -37.26 -13.02 10.14
C ASP A 109 -38.50 -13.60 10.86
N ARG A 110 -38.34 -14.72 11.59
CA ARG A 110 -39.40 -15.37 12.38
C ARG A 110 -39.60 -14.78 13.78
N MET A 111 -38.76 -13.84 14.22
CA MET A 111 -38.86 -13.25 15.56
C MET A 111 -40.18 -12.46 15.72
N PRO A 112 -40.98 -12.74 16.77
CA PRO A 112 -42.23 -12.01 17.02
C PRO A 112 -42.01 -10.53 17.39
N ARG A 113 -40.90 -10.25 18.09
CA ARG A 113 -40.44 -8.91 18.44
C ARG A 113 -38.93 -8.85 18.28
N ARG A 114 -38.42 -7.69 17.89
CA ARG A 114 -36.99 -7.42 17.68
C ARG A 114 -36.59 -6.23 18.52
N ASP A 115 -35.44 -6.32 19.17
CA ASP A 115 -34.86 -5.23 19.94
C ASP A 115 -33.52 -4.79 19.32
N HIS A 116 -32.85 -3.83 19.98
CA HIS A 116 -31.54 -3.34 19.56
C HIS A 116 -30.49 -4.47 19.44
N VAL A 117 -30.56 -5.51 20.27
CA VAL A 117 -29.63 -6.64 20.22
C VAL A 117 -29.91 -7.51 19.00
N SER A 118 -31.17 -7.75 18.65
CA SER A 118 -31.56 -8.49 17.44
C SER A 118 -30.98 -7.82 16.18
N TRP A 119 -31.19 -6.51 16.06
CA TRP A 119 -30.75 -5.73 14.89
C TRP A 119 -29.23 -5.57 14.84
N SER A 120 -28.58 -5.28 15.97
CA SER A 120 -27.13 -5.19 16.06
C SER A 120 -26.47 -6.51 15.63
N ALA A 121 -26.98 -7.64 16.13
CA ALA A 121 -26.46 -8.96 15.78
C ALA A 121 -26.50 -9.22 14.28
N ILE A 122 -27.63 -8.97 13.60
CA ILE A 122 -27.75 -9.27 12.16
C ILE A 122 -26.94 -8.29 11.29
N VAL A 123 -26.93 -6.99 11.61
CA VAL A 123 -26.16 -5.98 10.86
C VAL A 123 -24.66 -6.24 10.99
N SER A 124 -24.16 -6.44 12.22
CA SER A 124 -22.75 -6.74 12.45
C SER A 124 -22.32 -8.07 11.83
N ALA A 125 -23.21 -9.08 11.80
CA ALA A 125 -22.91 -10.36 11.17
C ALA A 125 -22.67 -10.21 9.67
N HIS A 126 -23.57 -9.53 8.95
CA HIS A 126 -23.39 -9.30 7.53
C HIS A 126 -22.18 -8.40 7.22
N ALA A 127 -21.91 -7.40 8.06
CA ALA A 127 -20.73 -6.54 7.91
C ALA A 127 -19.42 -7.35 8.08
N ARG A 128 -19.33 -8.18 9.13
CA ARG A 128 -18.14 -8.98 9.45
C ARG A 128 -17.81 -10.04 8.40
N HIS A 129 -18.83 -10.63 7.78
CA HIS A 129 -18.67 -11.70 6.79
C HIS A 129 -18.66 -11.19 5.34
N GLY A 130 -18.33 -9.93 5.11
CA GLY A 130 -18.12 -9.38 3.76
C GLY A 130 -19.39 -9.25 2.92
N GLN A 131 -20.56 -9.09 3.55
CA GLN A 131 -21.84 -8.81 2.88
C GLN A 131 -22.33 -7.38 3.17
N PRO A 132 -21.56 -6.34 2.79
CA PRO A 132 -21.83 -4.97 3.24
C PRO A 132 -23.16 -4.42 2.72
N ARG A 133 -23.57 -4.76 1.49
CA ARG A 133 -24.88 -4.35 0.95
C ARG A 133 -26.06 -4.93 1.74
N ALA A 134 -25.93 -6.18 2.20
CA ALA A 134 -26.95 -6.81 3.02
C ALA A 134 -27.03 -6.15 4.41
N ALA A 135 -25.89 -5.86 5.04
CA ALA A 135 -25.84 -5.14 6.31
C ALA A 135 -26.54 -3.77 6.22
N LEU A 136 -26.27 -3.01 5.16
CA LEU A 136 -26.94 -1.73 4.91
C LEU A 136 -28.45 -1.88 4.67
N ALA A 137 -28.87 -2.93 3.96
CA ALA A 137 -30.29 -3.23 3.75
C ALA A 137 -31.00 -3.57 5.07
N PHE A 138 -30.38 -4.36 5.94
CA PHE A 138 -30.91 -4.64 7.28
C PHE A 138 -30.99 -3.39 8.15
N TYR A 139 -29.98 -2.52 8.08
CA TYR A 139 -30.02 -1.24 8.80
C TYR A 139 -31.20 -0.37 8.33
N ARG A 140 -31.41 -0.24 7.01
CA ARG A 140 -32.58 0.51 6.48
C ARG A 140 -33.90 -0.12 6.90
N ARG A 141 -33.98 -1.47 6.90
CA ARG A 141 -35.18 -2.19 7.34
C ARG A 141 -35.47 -1.94 8.83
N MET A 142 -34.44 -1.87 9.68
CA MET A 142 -34.59 -1.49 11.09
C MET A 142 -35.25 -0.12 11.23
N LEU A 143 -34.81 0.87 10.45
CA LEU A 143 -35.36 2.23 10.49
C LEU A 143 -36.80 2.33 10.00
N GLN A 144 -37.26 1.38 9.19
CA GLN A 144 -38.60 1.33 8.62
C GLN A 144 -39.58 0.49 9.46
N ASP A 145 -39.09 -0.33 10.39
CA ASP A 145 -39.91 -1.22 11.22
C ASP A 145 -40.54 -0.42 12.38
N PRO A 146 -41.89 -0.26 12.42
CA PRO A 146 -42.56 0.49 13.49
C PRO A 146 -42.33 -0.08 14.89
N GLY A 147 -42.03 -1.38 14.99
CA GLY A 147 -41.73 -2.06 16.26
C GLY A 147 -40.29 -1.86 16.75
N SER A 148 -39.45 -1.14 15.99
CA SER A 148 -38.02 -0.97 16.26
C SER A 148 -37.65 0.44 16.74
N ALA A 149 -38.63 1.21 17.23
CA ALA A 149 -38.37 2.55 17.77
C ALA A 149 -37.38 2.51 18.94
N GLY A 150 -36.22 3.16 18.79
CA GLY A 150 -35.14 3.15 19.79
C GLY A 150 -34.23 1.91 19.73
N ALA A 151 -34.37 1.06 18.71
CA ALA A 151 -33.43 -0.04 18.46
C ALA A 151 -32.11 0.44 17.81
N ASP A 152 -32.11 1.67 17.29
CA ASP A 152 -30.97 2.35 16.72
C ASP A 152 -30.00 2.81 17.82
N ASN A 153 -28.81 2.21 17.85
CA ASN A 153 -27.75 2.51 18.81
C ASN A 153 -26.38 2.64 18.14
N GLU A 154 -25.38 3.06 18.91
CA GLU A 154 -24.01 3.32 18.47
C GLU A 154 -23.36 2.09 17.81
N PHE A 155 -23.59 0.89 18.34
CA PHE A 155 -23.03 -0.36 17.82
C PHE A 155 -23.58 -0.72 16.44
N THR A 156 -24.90 -0.60 16.28
CA THR A 156 -25.58 -0.93 15.02
C THR A 156 -25.25 0.10 13.95
N ALA A 157 -25.19 1.39 14.30
CA ALA A 157 -24.77 2.46 13.41
C ALA A 157 -23.30 2.31 12.97
N SER A 158 -22.39 2.01 13.90
CA SER A 158 -20.97 1.78 13.59
C SER A 158 -20.76 0.59 12.66
N SER A 159 -21.53 -0.50 12.86
CA SER A 159 -21.50 -1.68 11.98
C SER A 159 -22.03 -1.36 10.58
N ALA A 160 -23.09 -0.55 10.47
CA ALA A 160 -23.61 -0.09 9.19
C ALA A 160 -22.64 0.87 8.48
N LEU A 161 -21.96 1.75 9.22
CA LEU A 161 -20.91 2.61 8.68
C LEU A 161 -19.73 1.78 8.15
N ALA A 162 -19.26 0.79 8.90
CA ALA A 162 -18.23 -0.15 8.43
C ALA A 162 -18.67 -0.89 7.16
N ALA A 163 -19.96 -1.26 7.05
CA ALA A 163 -20.51 -1.82 5.83
C ALA A 163 -20.54 -0.80 4.67
N ALA A 164 -20.89 0.47 4.91
CA ALA A 164 -20.82 1.53 3.89
C ALA A 164 -19.38 1.73 3.39
N THR A 165 -18.41 1.73 4.31
CA THR A 165 -16.98 1.75 4.02
C THR A 165 -16.56 0.59 3.12
N ALA A 166 -16.91 -0.65 3.49
CA ALA A 166 -16.57 -1.84 2.72
C ALA A 166 -17.27 -1.91 1.36
N ALA A 167 -18.49 -1.37 1.24
CA ALA A 167 -19.19 -1.21 -0.04
C ALA A 167 -18.67 -0.03 -0.88
N ARG A 168 -17.77 0.81 -0.35
CA ARG A 168 -17.35 2.10 -0.89
C ARG A 168 -18.53 3.00 -1.30
N CYS A 169 -19.61 2.99 -0.52
CA CYS A 169 -20.86 3.69 -0.83
C CYS A 169 -21.04 4.94 0.03
N VAL A 170 -20.55 6.09 -0.45
CA VAL A 170 -20.68 7.37 0.27
C VAL A 170 -22.13 7.79 0.48
N HIS A 171 -23.04 7.46 -0.45
CA HIS A 171 -24.45 7.81 -0.32
C HIS A 171 -25.07 7.16 0.92
N ALA A 172 -24.84 5.85 1.11
CA ALA A 172 -25.29 5.15 2.31
C ALA A 172 -24.63 5.72 3.57
N GLY A 173 -23.34 6.07 3.48
CA GLY A 173 -22.63 6.75 4.55
C GLY A 173 -23.22 8.10 4.95
N ARG A 174 -23.66 8.92 3.98
CA ARG A 174 -24.32 10.21 4.22
C ARG A 174 -25.71 10.03 4.85
N GLU A 175 -26.50 9.07 4.37
CA GLU A 175 -27.77 8.71 5.01
C GLU A 175 -27.57 8.32 6.49
N LEU A 176 -26.59 7.45 6.75
CA LEU A 176 -26.22 7.02 8.09
C LEU A 176 -25.75 8.19 8.97
N HIS A 177 -24.89 9.06 8.44
CA HIS A 177 -24.42 10.24 9.15
C HIS A 177 -25.58 11.16 9.55
N CYS A 178 -26.47 11.48 8.61
CA CYS A 178 -27.66 12.29 8.90
C CYS A 178 -28.55 11.65 9.97
N HIS A 179 -28.75 10.32 9.90
CA HIS A 179 -29.56 9.60 10.87
C HIS A 179 -28.94 9.64 12.28
N VAL A 180 -27.64 9.33 12.39
CA VAL A 180 -26.88 9.33 13.64
C VAL A 180 -26.98 10.69 14.34
N VAL A 181 -26.77 11.79 13.60
CA VAL A 181 -26.84 13.15 14.14
C VAL A 181 -28.26 13.52 14.56
N ARG A 182 -29.27 13.19 13.75
CA ARG A 182 -30.68 13.49 14.07
C ARG A 182 -31.20 12.76 15.31
N ARG A 183 -30.61 11.62 15.65
CA ARG A 183 -31.01 10.78 16.79
C ARG A 183 -30.12 10.99 18.01
N GLY A 184 -29.05 11.78 17.91
CA GLY A 184 -28.10 12.01 18.99
C GLY A 184 -27.27 10.76 19.32
N ILE A 185 -27.02 9.89 18.34
CA ILE A 185 -26.20 8.66 18.51
C ILE A 185 -24.70 9.00 18.38
N ASP A 186 -24.35 10.22 17.93
CA ASP A 186 -23.00 10.74 17.80
C ASP A 186 -22.35 11.14 19.13
N THR A 187 -22.88 10.74 20.29
CA THR A 187 -22.22 11.01 21.57
C THR A 187 -20.98 10.13 21.80
N ASP A 188 -20.87 9.00 21.10
CA ASP A 188 -19.79 8.03 21.27
C ASP A 188 -18.62 8.30 20.29
N ALA A 189 -17.38 8.28 20.81
CA ALA A 189 -16.16 8.42 20.04
C ALA A 189 -15.98 7.34 18.95
N VAL A 190 -16.55 6.14 19.15
CA VAL A 190 -16.56 5.04 18.18
C VAL A 190 -17.32 5.45 16.93
N VAL A 191 -18.47 6.10 17.07
CA VAL A 191 -19.32 6.53 15.94
C VAL A 191 -18.62 7.62 15.14
N TRP A 192 -18.02 8.60 15.81
CA TRP A 192 -17.20 9.63 15.15
C TRP A 192 -16.03 9.03 14.35
N SER A 193 -15.33 8.06 14.94
CA SER A 193 -14.22 7.38 14.28
C SER A 193 -14.69 6.58 13.07
N ALA A 194 -15.84 5.90 13.18
CA ALA A 194 -16.46 5.16 12.08
C ALA A 194 -16.93 6.09 10.95
N LEU A 195 -17.48 7.26 11.27
CA LEU A 195 -17.87 8.28 10.29
C LEU A 195 -16.65 8.82 9.54
N ALA A 196 -15.58 9.16 10.26
CA ALA A 196 -14.35 9.67 9.66
C ALA A 196 -13.70 8.61 8.74
N ASP A 197 -13.60 7.36 9.20
CA ASP A 197 -13.06 6.24 8.39
C ASP A 197 -13.91 5.99 7.14
N MET A 198 -15.24 6.05 7.26
CA MET A 198 -16.17 5.88 6.13
C MET A 198 -15.96 6.94 5.06
N TYR A 199 -16.03 8.24 5.40
CA TYR A 199 -15.82 9.30 4.41
C TYR A 199 -14.44 9.20 3.77
N ALA A 200 -13.41 8.94 4.59
CA ALA A 200 -12.04 8.91 4.10
C ALA A 200 -11.78 7.75 3.13
N LYS A 201 -12.22 6.53 3.45
CA LYS A 201 -12.06 5.37 2.55
C LYS A 201 -13.00 5.42 1.34
N CYS A 202 -14.09 6.17 1.42
CA CYS A 202 -14.91 6.52 0.25
C CYS A 202 -14.30 7.63 -0.63
N GLY A 203 -13.14 8.18 -0.29
CA GLY A 203 -12.45 9.20 -1.10
C GLY A 203 -12.89 10.64 -0.81
N HIS A 204 -13.76 10.85 0.18
CA HIS A 204 -14.28 12.17 0.57
C HIS A 204 -13.49 12.74 1.75
N VAL A 205 -12.24 13.12 1.50
CA VAL A 205 -11.31 13.55 2.55
C VAL A 205 -11.75 14.84 3.25
N ASP A 206 -12.40 15.78 2.55
CA ASP A 206 -12.90 17.02 3.17
C ASP A 206 -14.09 16.76 4.10
N ASP A 207 -14.98 15.84 3.72
CA ASP A 207 -16.09 15.40 4.59
C ASP A 207 -15.52 14.70 5.83
N ALA A 208 -14.50 13.82 5.65
CA ALA A 208 -13.80 13.18 6.76
C ALA A 208 -13.11 14.21 7.67
N ARG A 209 -12.51 15.27 7.10
CA ARG A 209 -11.93 16.37 7.86
C ARG A 209 -12.98 17.10 8.68
N SER A 210 -14.14 17.40 8.08
CA SER A 210 -15.25 18.06 8.77
C SER A 210 -15.79 17.23 9.94
N VAL A 211 -15.86 15.90 9.78
CA VAL A 211 -16.22 14.98 10.88
C VAL A 211 -15.16 15.03 11.96
N PHE A 212 -13.87 14.91 11.59
CA PHE A 212 -12.75 15.01 12.52
C PHE A 212 -12.75 16.33 13.31
N ASP A 213 -13.03 17.46 12.65
CA ASP A 213 -13.11 18.80 13.27
C ASP A 213 -14.28 18.99 14.23
N ARG A 214 -15.27 18.10 14.19
CA ARG A 214 -16.41 18.10 15.12
C ARG A 214 -16.30 17.07 16.24
N MET A 215 -15.32 16.16 16.17
CA MET A 215 -15.09 15.17 17.22
C MET A 215 -14.85 15.84 18.58
N PRO A 216 -15.63 15.49 19.62
CA PRO A 216 -15.46 16.06 20.97
C PRO A 216 -14.11 15.73 21.59
N VAL A 217 -13.64 14.49 21.40
CA VAL A 217 -12.35 14.01 21.88
C VAL A 217 -11.57 13.43 20.71
N ARG A 218 -10.33 13.89 20.54
CA ARG A 218 -9.41 13.40 19.50
C ARG A 218 -8.19 12.80 20.17
N ASP A 219 -8.09 11.49 20.09
CA ASP A 219 -6.94 10.72 20.55
C ASP A 219 -5.88 10.54 19.44
N VAL A 220 -4.72 9.97 19.79
CA VAL A 220 -3.64 9.72 18.83
C VAL A 220 -4.08 8.89 17.62
N VAL A 221 -5.06 8.00 17.79
CA VAL A 221 -5.58 7.11 16.73
C VAL A 221 -6.35 7.93 15.69
N SER A 222 -7.30 8.76 16.11
CA SER A 222 -8.06 9.64 15.22
C SER A 222 -7.16 10.63 14.48
N TRP A 223 -6.16 11.23 15.16
CA TRP A 223 -5.17 12.09 14.51
C TRP A 223 -4.34 11.35 13.46
N THR A 224 -3.84 10.16 13.80
CA THR A 224 -3.02 9.33 12.90
C THR A 224 -3.83 8.96 11.66
N ALA A 225 -5.06 8.48 11.84
CA ALA A 225 -5.93 8.10 10.73
C ALA A 225 -6.16 9.29 9.78
N MET A 226 -6.47 10.48 10.30
CA MET A 226 -6.72 11.64 9.45
C MET A 226 -5.46 12.12 8.70
N VAL A 227 -4.29 12.09 9.36
CA VAL A 227 -2.99 12.41 8.73
C VAL A 227 -2.67 11.42 7.60
N GLU A 228 -2.81 10.12 7.84
CA GLU A 228 -2.59 9.09 6.81
C GLU A 228 -3.55 9.26 5.64
N ARG A 229 -4.82 9.58 5.89
CA ARG A 229 -5.82 9.77 4.83
C ARG A 229 -5.50 10.94 3.91
N TYR A 230 -4.95 12.04 4.43
CA TYR A 230 -4.45 13.12 3.57
C TYR A 230 -3.30 12.65 2.67
N PHE A 231 -2.40 11.82 3.18
CA PHE A 231 -1.30 11.26 2.38
C PHE A 231 -1.80 10.25 1.34
N ASP A 232 -2.71 9.34 1.71
CA ASP A 232 -3.30 8.35 0.81
C ASP A 232 -4.06 9.03 -0.36
N ALA A 233 -4.65 10.21 -0.12
CA ALA A 233 -5.33 11.00 -1.14
C ALA A 233 -4.41 11.92 -1.95
N GLY A 234 -3.08 11.81 -1.80
CA GLY A 234 -2.10 12.65 -2.51
C GLY A 234 -2.03 14.11 -2.02
N ARG A 235 -2.75 14.46 -0.96
CA ARG A 235 -2.84 15.82 -0.39
C ARG A 235 -1.74 16.06 0.66
N GLY A 236 -0.48 15.82 0.25
CA GLY A 236 0.69 15.83 1.13
C GLY A 236 0.87 17.09 1.98
N GLY A 237 0.70 18.27 1.36
CA GLY A 237 0.83 19.54 2.06
C GLY A 237 -0.19 19.73 3.20
N GLU A 238 -1.39 19.16 3.07
CA GLU A 238 -2.40 19.18 4.12
C GLU A 238 -2.12 18.14 5.21
N GLY A 239 -1.65 16.94 4.82
CA GLY A 239 -1.21 15.92 5.76
C GLY A 239 -0.09 16.43 6.68
N PHE A 240 0.92 17.12 6.13
CA PHE A 240 1.99 17.72 6.95
C PHE A 240 1.49 18.86 7.84
N ARG A 241 0.61 19.74 7.33
CA ARG A 241 -0.01 20.79 8.16
C ARG A 241 -0.79 20.19 9.32
N LEU A 242 -1.52 19.10 9.08
CA LEU A 242 -2.26 18.42 10.12
C LEU A 242 -1.34 17.75 11.14
N PHE A 243 -0.26 17.11 10.70
CA PHE A 243 0.75 16.55 11.59
C PHE A 243 1.40 17.62 12.50
N VAL A 244 1.72 18.79 11.94
CA VAL A 244 2.22 19.92 12.74
C VAL A 244 1.15 20.42 13.72
N HIS A 245 -0.12 20.43 13.33
CA HIS A 245 -1.22 20.80 14.22
C HIS A 245 -1.36 19.80 15.37
N MET A 246 -1.30 18.49 15.11
CA MET A 246 -1.26 17.43 16.13
C MET A 246 -0.18 17.71 17.18
N LEU A 247 1.04 18.02 16.72
CA LEU A 247 2.17 18.34 17.60
C LEU A 247 1.93 19.60 18.45
N ARG A 248 1.35 20.64 17.86
CA ARG A 248 1.03 21.91 18.54
C ARG A 248 -0.10 21.75 19.56
N SER A 249 -1.03 20.83 19.32
CA SER A 249 -2.11 20.48 20.25
C SER A 249 -1.64 19.59 21.41
N GLY A 250 -0.34 19.34 21.55
CA GLY A 250 0.23 18.54 22.64
C GLY A 250 0.03 17.03 22.48
N VAL A 251 -0.59 16.58 21.38
CA VAL A 251 -0.81 15.15 21.12
C VAL A 251 0.51 14.53 20.67
N ARG A 252 0.98 13.53 21.41
CA ARG A 252 2.23 12.82 21.10
C ARG A 252 1.97 11.83 19.95
N PRO A 253 2.69 11.94 18.81
CA PRO A 253 2.61 10.95 17.75
C PRO A 253 3.11 9.59 18.24
N ASN A 254 2.47 8.53 17.77
CA ASN A 254 2.94 7.16 17.98
C ASN A 254 3.78 6.70 16.78
N GLU A 255 4.29 5.47 16.86
CA GLU A 255 5.08 4.83 15.81
C GLU A 255 4.37 4.77 14.45
N PHE A 256 3.05 4.54 14.45
CA PHE A 256 2.24 4.52 13.23
C PHE A 256 2.14 5.91 12.59
N THR A 257 1.97 6.95 13.41
CA THR A 257 1.99 8.33 12.91
C THR A 257 3.33 8.65 12.24
N TYR A 258 4.45 8.33 12.91
CA TYR A 258 5.78 8.60 12.36
C TYR A 258 6.03 7.81 11.08
N ALA A 259 5.72 6.52 11.06
CA ALA A 259 5.88 5.68 9.87
C ALA A 259 5.07 6.21 8.69
N GLY A 260 3.82 6.62 8.90
CA GLY A 260 2.96 7.21 7.87
C GLY A 260 3.53 8.52 7.32
N VAL A 261 3.99 9.42 8.19
CA VAL A 261 4.62 10.69 7.79
C VAL A 261 5.96 10.47 7.07
N LEU A 262 6.78 9.53 7.53
CA LEU A 262 8.05 9.17 6.89
C LEU A 262 7.84 8.52 5.51
N ARG A 263 6.82 7.67 5.37
CA ARG A 263 6.38 7.12 4.08
C ARG A 263 5.96 8.23 3.12
N ALA A 264 5.24 9.25 3.61
CA ALA A 264 4.91 10.42 2.81
C ALA A 264 6.17 11.21 2.39
N CYS A 265 7.12 11.45 3.30
CA CYS A 265 8.41 12.07 2.96
C CYS A 265 9.15 11.27 1.88
N ALA A 266 9.15 9.94 1.97
CA ALA A 266 9.76 9.05 0.98
C ALA A 266 9.08 9.15 -0.40
N GLY A 267 7.74 9.20 -0.41
CA GLY A 267 6.94 9.35 -1.63
C GLY A 267 7.17 10.69 -2.33
N PHE A 268 7.28 11.78 -1.56
CA PHE A 268 7.60 13.11 -2.09
C PHE A 268 9.10 13.36 -2.26
N THR A 269 9.96 12.39 -1.93
CA THR A 269 11.43 12.54 -1.93
C THR A 269 11.95 13.73 -1.12
N SER A 270 11.21 14.14 -0.09
CA SER A 270 11.55 15.30 0.73
C SER A 270 12.41 14.90 1.91
N GLU A 271 13.71 14.81 1.66
CA GLU A 271 14.69 14.46 2.70
C GLU A 271 14.70 15.45 3.86
N LYS A 272 14.54 16.76 3.57
CA LYS A 272 14.54 17.80 4.59
C LYS A 272 13.40 17.65 5.59
N LEU A 273 12.18 17.38 5.11
CA LEU A 273 11.05 17.07 5.99
C LEU A 273 11.30 15.75 6.72
N GLY A 274 11.82 14.73 6.04
CA GLY A 274 12.24 13.46 6.65
C GLY A 274 13.21 13.64 7.82
N ARG A 275 14.25 14.47 7.67
CA ARG A 275 15.23 14.80 8.72
C ARG A 275 14.59 15.53 9.90
N GLN A 276 13.65 16.45 9.65
CA GLN A 276 12.91 17.12 10.73
C GLN A 276 12.04 16.14 11.53
N VAL A 277 11.35 15.24 10.83
CA VAL A 277 10.52 14.19 11.45
C VAL A 277 11.39 13.22 12.24
N HIS A 278 12.52 12.77 11.69
CA HIS A 278 13.51 11.95 12.38
C HIS A 278 13.99 12.63 13.68
N GLY A 279 14.42 13.89 13.60
CA GLY A 279 14.85 14.65 14.78
C GLY A 279 13.76 14.81 15.85
N ARG A 280 12.49 14.92 15.44
CA ARG A 280 11.34 14.95 16.36
C ARG A 280 11.08 13.59 17.00
N MET A 281 11.17 12.51 16.23
CA MET A 281 10.99 11.13 16.68
C MET A 281 12.06 10.73 17.71
N ALA A 282 13.33 11.07 17.44
CA ALA A 282 14.44 10.84 18.37
C ALA A 282 14.24 11.55 19.72
N LYS A 283 13.65 12.76 19.72
CA LYS A 283 13.33 13.51 20.95
C LYS A 283 12.12 12.95 21.71
N SER A 284 11.23 12.20 21.06
CA SER A 284 9.98 11.74 21.68
C SER A 284 10.06 10.34 22.30
N ARG A 285 11.23 9.67 22.32
CA ARG A 285 11.41 8.26 22.72
C ARG A 285 10.50 7.25 21.97
N ALA A 286 9.82 7.71 20.92
CA ALA A 286 9.02 6.85 20.03
C ALA A 286 9.90 6.15 18.99
N GLY A 287 11.19 6.52 18.90
CA GLY A 287 12.17 5.90 18.02
C GLY A 287 12.71 4.57 18.51
N ASP A 288 12.31 4.09 19.70
CA ASP A 288 12.76 2.79 20.22
C ASP A 288 11.97 1.60 19.63
N SER A 289 11.02 1.85 18.72
CA SER A 289 10.30 0.79 18.02
C SER A 289 10.85 0.54 16.62
N CYS A 290 11.19 -0.72 16.37
CA CYS A 290 11.77 -1.20 15.11
C CYS A 290 10.94 -0.77 13.88
N PHE A 291 9.62 -0.66 14.01
CA PHE A 291 8.73 -0.26 12.92
C PHE A 291 8.98 1.18 12.41
N ALA A 292 9.17 2.14 13.32
CA ALA A 292 9.44 3.52 12.94
C ALA A 292 10.88 3.71 12.40
N GLU A 293 11.84 2.93 12.93
CA GLU A 293 13.22 2.85 12.42
C GLU A 293 13.27 2.27 10.99
N SER A 294 12.51 1.20 10.70
CA SER A 294 12.37 0.65 9.34
C SER A 294 11.83 1.69 8.35
N ALA A 295 10.88 2.52 8.77
CA ALA A 295 10.35 3.62 7.95
C ALA A 295 11.39 4.72 7.69
N LEU A 296 12.31 4.98 8.63
CA LEU A 296 13.45 5.88 8.41
C LEU A 296 14.42 5.33 7.38
N VAL A 297 14.80 4.05 7.49
CA VAL A 297 15.68 3.39 6.51
C VAL A 297 15.08 3.55 5.12
N HIS A 298 13.80 3.17 4.95
CA HIS A 298 13.10 3.33 3.68
C HIS A 298 13.05 4.79 3.19
N MET A 299 12.79 5.76 4.07
CA MET A 299 12.73 7.18 3.72
C MET A 299 14.07 7.71 3.21
N TYR A 300 15.16 7.42 3.91
CA TYR A 300 16.51 7.84 3.49
C TYR A 300 16.94 7.16 2.19
N SER A 301 16.68 5.86 2.04
CA SER A 301 16.94 5.12 0.80
C SER A 301 16.19 5.72 -0.40
N LYS A 302 14.91 6.10 -0.22
CA LYS A 302 14.09 6.76 -1.25
C LYS A 302 14.46 8.22 -1.52
N CYS A 303 15.35 8.81 -0.72
CA CYS A 303 15.91 10.14 -0.92
C CYS A 303 17.37 10.11 -1.43
N GLY A 304 17.88 8.92 -1.76
CA GLY A 304 19.25 8.72 -2.24
C GLY A 304 20.32 8.97 -1.16
N ASP A 305 19.99 8.86 0.13
CA ASP A 305 20.95 8.96 1.23
C ASP A 305 21.13 7.59 1.91
N MET A 306 21.75 6.65 1.17
CA MET A 306 22.04 5.32 1.71
C MET A 306 22.99 5.37 2.91
N GLY A 307 23.87 6.38 3.00
CA GLY A 307 24.77 6.53 4.15
C GLY A 307 24.00 6.79 5.46
N THR A 308 22.98 7.65 5.44
CA THR A 308 22.12 7.84 6.62
C THR A 308 21.16 6.66 6.83
N ALA A 309 20.65 6.04 5.76
CA ALA A 309 19.83 4.83 5.88
C ALA A 309 20.57 3.71 6.62
N MET A 310 21.83 3.47 6.27
CA MET A 310 22.65 2.45 6.91
C MET A 310 22.99 2.77 8.36
N ARG A 311 23.31 4.04 8.68
CA ARG A 311 23.51 4.45 10.08
C ARG A 311 22.28 4.21 10.95
N VAL A 312 21.08 4.39 10.41
CA VAL A 312 19.84 4.05 11.13
C VAL A 312 19.75 2.54 11.30
N PHE A 313 19.93 1.76 10.23
CA PHE A 313 19.84 0.30 10.26
C PHE A 313 20.83 -0.35 11.23
N GLU A 314 22.09 0.09 11.21
CA GLU A 314 23.14 -0.41 12.11
C GLU A 314 22.90 -0.05 13.58
N ALA A 315 22.18 1.06 13.83
CA ALA A 315 21.79 1.46 15.18
C ALA A 315 20.56 0.68 15.71
N MET A 316 19.83 -0.03 14.84
CA MET A 316 18.65 -0.80 15.25
C MET A 316 19.05 -1.95 16.16
N ARG A 317 18.45 -2.01 17.36
CA ARG A 317 18.75 -3.08 18.34
C ARG A 317 18.30 -4.46 17.86
N LYS A 318 17.23 -4.50 17.08
CA LYS A 318 16.64 -5.73 16.56
C LYS A 318 16.02 -5.48 15.17
N PRO A 319 16.81 -5.54 14.10
CA PRO A 319 16.31 -5.47 12.73
C PRO A 319 15.21 -6.52 12.51
N ASP A 320 14.09 -6.11 11.93
CA ASP A 320 13.00 -6.98 11.50
C ASP A 320 13.01 -7.20 9.98
N LEU A 321 12.11 -8.05 9.47
CA LEU A 321 11.96 -8.32 8.04
C LEU A 321 11.79 -7.03 7.22
N VAL A 322 11.06 -6.04 7.74
CA VAL A 322 10.78 -4.78 7.04
C VAL A 322 12.06 -3.94 6.89
N SER A 323 12.88 -3.85 7.94
CA SER A 323 14.16 -3.13 7.90
C SER A 323 15.14 -3.75 6.90
N TRP A 324 15.26 -5.07 6.87
CA TRP A 324 16.10 -5.79 5.91
C TRP A 324 15.63 -5.59 4.47
N THR A 325 14.32 -5.72 4.22
CA THR A 325 13.74 -5.44 2.91
C THR A 325 13.99 -4.01 2.46
N ALA A 326 13.93 -3.03 3.38
CA ALA A 326 14.20 -1.63 3.09
C ALA A 326 15.67 -1.37 2.72
N VAL A 327 16.63 -2.07 3.34
CA VAL A 327 18.05 -2.00 3.00
C VAL A 327 18.31 -2.63 1.62
N ILE A 328 17.87 -3.87 1.40
CA ILE A 328 18.09 -4.61 0.14
C ILE A 328 17.49 -3.85 -1.04
N SER A 329 16.22 -3.45 -0.92
CA SER A 329 15.53 -2.67 -1.96
C SER A 329 16.12 -1.28 -2.13
N GLY A 330 16.61 -0.69 -1.03
CA GLY A 330 17.27 0.61 -1.02
C GLY A 330 18.54 0.61 -1.86
N PHE A 331 19.46 -0.33 -1.62
CA PHE A 331 20.67 -0.48 -2.42
C PHE A 331 20.35 -0.77 -3.89
N ALA A 332 19.38 -1.64 -4.16
CA ALA A 332 18.97 -1.97 -5.52
C ALA A 332 18.48 -0.73 -6.29
N GLN A 333 17.62 0.10 -5.67
CA GLN A 333 17.13 1.36 -6.25
C GLN A 333 18.17 2.46 -6.30
N ASN A 334 19.28 2.35 -5.55
CA ASN A 334 20.40 3.29 -5.61
C ASN A 334 21.50 2.87 -6.60
N GLY A 335 21.21 1.84 -7.41
CA GLY A 335 22.13 1.34 -8.41
C GLY A 335 23.36 0.67 -7.79
N GLN A 336 23.23 0.10 -6.59
CA GLN A 336 24.31 -0.59 -5.87
C GLN A 336 23.94 -2.08 -5.69
N PRO A 337 23.88 -2.85 -6.79
CA PRO A 337 23.36 -4.22 -6.76
C PRO A 337 24.24 -5.18 -5.96
N GLU A 338 25.55 -4.98 -5.92
CA GLU A 338 26.46 -5.83 -5.13
C GLU A 338 26.17 -5.70 -3.63
N GLU A 339 25.92 -4.48 -3.15
CA GLU A 339 25.51 -4.24 -1.76
C GLU A 339 24.14 -4.88 -1.48
N ALA A 340 23.18 -4.76 -2.40
CA ALA A 340 21.87 -5.40 -2.24
C ALA A 340 21.98 -6.92 -2.08
N LEU A 341 22.84 -7.58 -2.87
CA LEU A 341 23.11 -9.02 -2.77
C LEU A 341 23.89 -9.38 -1.50
N HIS A 342 24.84 -8.53 -1.08
CA HIS A 342 25.57 -8.72 0.17
C HIS A 342 24.62 -8.70 1.38
N TYR A 343 23.75 -7.70 1.47
CA TYR A 343 22.76 -7.61 2.56
C TYR A 343 21.71 -8.71 2.48
N PHE A 344 21.39 -9.24 1.29
CA PHE A 344 20.55 -10.42 1.16
C PHE A 344 21.22 -11.69 1.73
N ASP A 345 22.52 -11.90 1.46
CA ASP A 345 23.28 -13.01 2.07
C ASP A 345 23.32 -12.87 3.60
N MET A 346 23.58 -11.66 4.11
CA MET A 346 23.53 -11.39 5.56
C MET A 346 22.14 -11.64 6.16
N PHE A 347 21.08 -11.27 5.45
CA PHE A 347 19.69 -11.53 5.86
C PHE A 347 19.44 -13.04 6.00
N LEU A 348 19.87 -13.85 5.02
CA LEU A 348 19.75 -15.31 5.07
C LEU A 348 20.54 -15.91 6.24
N ARG A 349 21.78 -15.47 6.44
CA ARG A 349 22.63 -15.91 7.57
C ARG A 349 22.07 -15.53 8.94
N SER A 350 21.26 -14.48 9.00
CA SER A 350 20.59 -14.04 10.23
C SER A 350 19.39 -14.92 10.62
N GLY A 351 19.09 -15.96 9.83
CA GLY A 351 18.03 -16.93 10.11
C GLY A 351 16.62 -16.45 9.75
N PHE A 352 16.50 -15.31 9.06
CA PHE A 352 15.22 -14.85 8.54
C PHE A 352 14.85 -15.60 7.27
N ARG A 353 13.55 -15.87 7.11
CA ARG A 353 13.00 -16.44 5.88
C ARG A 353 12.59 -15.30 4.96
N PRO A 354 13.08 -15.23 3.71
CA PRO A 354 12.62 -14.25 2.74
C PRO A 354 11.12 -14.40 2.48
N ASP A 355 10.45 -13.28 2.28
CA ASP A 355 9.10 -13.23 1.75
C ASP A 355 9.10 -12.77 0.29
N HIS A 356 7.92 -12.67 -0.31
CA HIS A 356 7.74 -12.18 -1.67
C HIS A 356 8.33 -10.77 -1.90
N VAL A 357 8.35 -9.90 -0.88
CA VAL A 357 8.85 -8.52 -1.07
C VAL A 357 10.37 -8.49 -1.11
N VAL A 358 11.05 -9.27 -0.26
CA VAL A 358 12.51 -9.40 -0.28
C VAL A 358 12.98 -9.88 -1.66
N PHE A 359 12.33 -10.91 -2.21
CA PHE A 359 12.69 -11.45 -3.52
C PHE A 359 12.51 -10.45 -4.66
N VAL A 360 11.47 -9.62 -4.64
CA VAL A 360 11.32 -8.52 -5.59
C VAL A 360 12.53 -7.58 -5.51
N GLY A 361 12.98 -7.21 -4.31
CA GLY A 361 14.16 -6.34 -4.13
C GLY A 361 15.45 -6.94 -4.72
N VAL A 362 15.67 -8.24 -4.50
CA VAL A 362 16.85 -8.97 -5.03
C VAL A 362 16.78 -9.13 -6.54
N LEU A 363 15.63 -9.56 -7.08
CA LEU A 363 15.44 -9.70 -8.53
C LEU A 363 15.58 -8.36 -9.25
N TYR A 364 15.08 -7.28 -8.65
CA TYR A 364 15.26 -5.92 -9.16
C TYR A 364 16.75 -5.54 -9.19
N ALA A 365 17.53 -5.86 -8.15
CA ALA A 365 18.98 -5.66 -8.16
C ALA A 365 19.66 -6.41 -9.32
N CYS A 366 19.31 -7.69 -9.51
CA CYS A 366 19.83 -8.50 -10.61
C CYS A 366 19.47 -7.91 -11.99
N ALA A 367 18.21 -7.52 -12.19
CA ALA A 367 17.71 -6.90 -13.44
C ALA A 367 18.49 -5.63 -13.79
N HIS A 368 18.80 -4.81 -12.80
CA HIS A 368 19.50 -3.55 -12.97
C HIS A 368 21.03 -3.64 -12.94
N ALA A 369 21.56 -4.85 -12.76
CA ALA A 369 22.98 -5.20 -12.84
C ALA A 369 23.33 -6.11 -14.02
N GLY A 370 22.32 -6.65 -14.71
CA GLY A 370 22.50 -7.61 -15.80
C GLY A 370 22.91 -9.00 -15.35
N LEU A 371 22.66 -9.36 -14.09
CA LEU A 371 23.04 -10.65 -13.50
C LEU A 371 21.98 -11.71 -13.84
N VAL A 372 21.93 -12.12 -15.12
CA VAL A 372 20.88 -13.01 -15.66
C VAL A 372 20.83 -14.34 -14.92
N ASP A 373 21.97 -15.03 -14.81
CA ASP A 373 22.02 -16.36 -14.20
C ASP A 373 21.62 -16.31 -12.72
N LYS A 374 22.14 -15.32 -11.98
CA LYS A 374 21.78 -15.15 -10.55
C LYS A 374 20.31 -14.77 -10.38
N GLY A 375 19.76 -13.93 -11.24
CA GLY A 375 18.35 -13.57 -11.18
C GLY A 375 17.43 -14.75 -11.42
N LEU A 376 17.78 -15.64 -12.35
CA LEU A 376 17.01 -16.87 -12.62
C LEU A 376 17.16 -17.92 -11.52
N GLU A 377 18.37 -18.08 -10.97
CA GLU A 377 18.62 -18.91 -9.79
C GLU A 377 17.72 -18.47 -8.63
N VAL A 378 17.73 -17.17 -8.31
CA VAL A 378 16.85 -16.60 -7.28
C VAL A 378 15.40 -16.84 -7.62
N PHE A 379 14.96 -16.60 -8.85
CA PHE A 379 13.55 -16.79 -9.25
C PHE A 379 13.06 -18.23 -9.07
N HIS A 380 13.87 -19.23 -9.42
CA HIS A 380 13.51 -20.64 -9.20
C HIS A 380 13.49 -21.00 -7.71
N SER A 381 14.47 -20.52 -6.93
CA SER A 381 14.55 -20.78 -5.49
C SER A 381 13.27 -20.38 -4.74
N ILE A 382 12.58 -19.30 -5.17
CA ILE A 382 11.31 -18.82 -4.57
C ILE A 382 10.31 -19.98 -4.40
N LYS A 383 10.17 -20.82 -5.42
CA LYS A 383 9.26 -21.96 -5.41
C LYS A 383 9.95 -23.22 -4.89
N ASP A 384 11.13 -23.52 -5.40
CA ASP A 384 11.81 -24.81 -5.18
C ASP A 384 12.33 -24.96 -3.74
N GLU A 385 12.86 -23.87 -3.16
CA GLU A 385 13.43 -23.88 -1.81
C GLU A 385 12.47 -23.28 -0.77
N TYR A 386 11.76 -22.21 -1.13
CA TYR A 386 10.92 -21.46 -0.18
C TYR A 386 9.44 -21.79 -0.28
N GLY A 387 8.97 -22.53 -1.28
CA GLY A 387 7.57 -22.91 -1.43
C GLY A 387 6.62 -21.72 -1.58
N ILE A 388 7.12 -20.59 -2.09
CA ILE A 388 6.35 -19.38 -2.35
C ILE A 388 5.94 -19.40 -3.83
N GLU A 389 4.67 -19.15 -4.11
CA GLU A 389 4.20 -19.01 -5.50
C GLU A 389 4.67 -17.67 -6.09
N HIS A 390 4.99 -17.68 -7.38
CA HIS A 390 5.45 -16.48 -8.07
C HIS A 390 4.34 -15.42 -8.14
N THR A 391 4.66 -14.19 -7.77
CA THR A 391 3.77 -13.03 -7.90
C THR A 391 3.99 -12.34 -9.24
N ALA A 392 3.05 -11.49 -9.66
CA ALA A 392 3.22 -10.68 -10.87
C ALA A 392 4.48 -9.79 -10.81
N ASP A 393 4.88 -9.35 -9.62
CA ASP A 393 6.08 -8.52 -9.43
C ASP A 393 7.38 -9.33 -9.55
N HIS A 394 7.40 -10.60 -9.13
CA HIS A 394 8.53 -11.50 -9.41
C HIS A 394 8.73 -11.66 -10.92
N TYR A 395 7.64 -11.93 -11.66
CA TYR A 395 7.70 -12.03 -13.12
C TYR A 395 8.13 -10.70 -13.75
N ALA A 396 7.58 -9.56 -13.31
CA ALA A 396 7.95 -8.25 -13.85
C ALA A 396 9.46 -7.98 -13.76
N CYS A 397 10.10 -8.34 -12.64
CA CYS A 397 11.55 -8.19 -12.46
C CYS A 397 12.36 -9.10 -13.40
N VAL A 398 11.94 -10.37 -13.56
CA VAL A 398 12.64 -11.30 -14.47
C VAL A 398 12.44 -10.95 -15.93
N ILE A 399 11.25 -10.47 -16.32
CA ILE A 399 11.02 -9.97 -17.68
C ILE A 399 11.85 -8.71 -17.95
N ASP A 400 12.01 -7.81 -16.97
CA ASP A 400 12.95 -6.68 -17.09
C ASP A 400 14.38 -7.18 -17.31
N LEU A 401 14.84 -8.14 -16.50
CA LEU A 401 16.17 -8.75 -16.63
C LEU A 401 16.42 -9.41 -18.01
N LEU A 402 15.47 -10.23 -18.48
CA LEU A 402 15.60 -10.94 -19.76
C LEU A 402 15.49 -9.99 -20.94
N SER A 403 14.54 -9.04 -20.93
CA SER A 403 14.36 -8.09 -22.02
C SER A 403 15.52 -7.11 -22.16
N ARG A 404 16.12 -6.66 -21.04
CA ARG A 404 17.35 -5.85 -21.05
C ARG A 404 18.56 -6.59 -21.60
N SER A 405 18.67 -7.89 -21.31
CA SER A 405 19.75 -8.74 -21.82
C SER A 405 19.49 -9.28 -23.23
N GLY A 406 18.35 -8.93 -23.84
CA GLY A 406 17.99 -9.34 -25.21
C GLY A 406 17.50 -10.79 -25.33
N GLN A 407 17.25 -11.49 -24.21
CA GLN A 407 16.77 -12.88 -24.18
C GLN A 407 15.24 -12.94 -24.36
N PHE A 408 14.77 -12.46 -25.51
CA PHE A 408 13.35 -12.25 -25.79
C PHE A 408 12.54 -13.54 -25.92
N GLU A 409 13.14 -14.62 -26.44
CA GLU A 409 12.47 -15.92 -26.57
C GLU A 409 12.10 -16.48 -25.19
N ARG A 410 13.03 -16.38 -24.23
CA ARG A 410 12.78 -16.80 -22.84
C ARG A 410 11.76 -15.91 -22.15
N ALA A 411 11.81 -14.60 -22.40
CA ALA A 411 10.84 -13.66 -21.87
C ALA A 411 9.41 -13.99 -22.35
N GLU A 412 9.24 -14.24 -23.66
CA GLU A 412 7.97 -14.65 -24.26
C GLU A 412 7.47 -15.99 -23.69
N GLU A 413 8.36 -16.98 -23.56
CA GLU A 413 8.03 -18.27 -22.95
C GLU A 413 7.53 -18.12 -21.51
N MET A 414 8.20 -17.31 -20.68
CA MET A 414 7.77 -17.07 -19.30
C MET A 414 6.44 -16.34 -19.22
N ILE A 415 6.17 -15.39 -20.11
CA ILE A 415 4.87 -14.69 -20.18
C ILE A 415 3.75 -15.65 -20.56
N ASN A 416 3.99 -16.57 -21.48
CA ASN A 416 2.98 -17.54 -21.91
C ASN A 416 2.71 -18.64 -20.86
N LYS A 417 3.66 -18.91 -19.96
CA LYS A 417 3.55 -19.97 -18.93
C LYS A 417 3.14 -19.47 -17.54
N MET A 418 3.02 -18.17 -17.31
CA MET A 418 2.72 -17.66 -15.97
C MET A 418 1.31 -18.01 -15.50
N SER A 419 1.17 -18.28 -14.20
CA SER A 419 -0.10 -18.63 -13.54
C SER A 419 -0.90 -17.41 -13.07
N VAL A 420 -0.32 -16.21 -13.16
CA VAL A 420 -0.89 -14.95 -12.69
C VAL A 420 -1.04 -14.00 -13.87
N LYS A 421 -2.08 -13.17 -13.90
CA LYS A 421 -2.26 -12.18 -14.98
C LYS A 421 -1.08 -11.18 -14.98
N PRO A 422 -0.44 -10.91 -16.14
CA PRO A 422 0.57 -9.87 -16.27
C PRO A 422 0.07 -8.51 -15.77
N ASN A 423 0.88 -7.82 -14.97
CA ASN A 423 0.59 -6.46 -14.52
C ASN A 423 1.19 -5.41 -15.46
N LYS A 424 0.84 -4.14 -15.25
CA LYS A 424 1.37 -3.01 -16.03
C LYS A 424 2.90 -2.90 -15.99
N PHE A 425 3.52 -3.24 -14.86
CA PHE A 425 4.96 -3.11 -14.67
C PHE A 425 5.71 -4.10 -15.56
N LEU A 426 5.21 -5.34 -15.69
CA LEU A 426 5.77 -6.35 -16.57
C LEU A 426 5.80 -5.88 -18.02
N TRP A 427 4.67 -5.40 -18.55
CA TRP A 427 4.59 -4.94 -19.94
C TRP A 427 5.41 -3.69 -20.19
N ALA A 428 5.44 -2.74 -19.23
CA ALA A 428 6.29 -1.57 -19.32
C ALA A 428 7.79 -1.94 -19.36
N SER A 429 8.21 -2.93 -18.57
CA SER A 429 9.59 -3.46 -18.61
C SER A 429 9.90 -4.11 -19.95
N LEU A 430 9.01 -4.98 -20.48
CA LEU A 430 9.19 -5.60 -21.79
C LEU A 430 9.30 -4.54 -22.90
N LEU A 431 8.40 -3.56 -22.94
CA LEU A 431 8.43 -2.46 -23.90
C LEU A 431 9.74 -1.64 -23.77
N GLY A 432 10.20 -1.41 -22.55
CA GLY A 432 11.47 -0.75 -22.26
C GLY A 432 12.68 -1.51 -22.79
N GLY A 433 12.72 -2.84 -22.63
CA GLY A 433 13.76 -3.71 -23.19
C GLY A 433 13.69 -3.80 -24.71
N CYS A 434 12.50 -3.87 -25.30
CA CYS A 434 12.32 -3.82 -26.75
C CYS A 434 12.82 -2.52 -27.36
N ARG A 435 12.72 -1.38 -26.64
CA ARG A 435 13.33 -0.12 -27.07
C ARG A 435 14.84 -0.18 -27.17
N ILE A 436 15.51 -0.87 -26.24
CA ILE A 436 16.97 -1.00 -26.23
C ILE A 436 17.43 -1.82 -27.45
N HIS A 437 16.75 -2.92 -27.74
CA HIS A 437 17.13 -3.87 -28.79
C HIS A 437 16.37 -3.69 -30.10
N LYS A 438 15.56 -2.64 -30.23
CA LYS A 438 14.70 -2.35 -31.39
C LYS A 438 13.79 -3.52 -31.80
N ASN A 439 13.30 -4.31 -30.83
CA ASN A 439 12.44 -5.47 -31.10
C ASN A 439 10.98 -5.04 -31.29
N VAL A 440 10.61 -4.77 -32.55
CA VAL A 440 9.28 -4.25 -32.92
C VAL A 440 8.14 -5.22 -32.60
N ARG A 441 8.35 -6.53 -32.81
CA ARG A 441 7.30 -7.56 -32.63
C ARG A 441 6.80 -7.58 -31.18
N LEU A 442 7.71 -7.71 -30.22
CA LEU A 442 7.34 -7.75 -28.81
C LEU A 442 6.99 -6.36 -28.27
N ALA A 443 7.53 -5.28 -28.83
CA ALA A 443 7.10 -3.93 -28.49
C ALA A 443 5.62 -3.70 -28.78
N ARG A 444 5.13 -4.15 -29.94
CA ARG A 444 3.71 -4.07 -30.31
C ARG A 444 2.85 -4.85 -29.32
N TRP A 445 3.22 -6.10 -29.03
CA TRP A 445 2.49 -6.94 -28.08
C TRP A 445 2.40 -6.31 -26.68
N ALA A 446 3.53 -5.80 -26.17
CA ALA A 446 3.57 -5.11 -24.88
C ALA A 446 2.71 -3.83 -24.87
N ALA A 447 2.74 -3.05 -25.95
CA ALA A 447 1.96 -1.82 -26.05
C ALA A 447 0.46 -2.08 -26.15
N GLU A 448 0.02 -3.08 -26.91
CA GLU A 448 -1.39 -3.50 -27.00
C GLU A 448 -1.93 -3.87 -25.61
N ALA A 449 -1.18 -4.68 -24.86
CA ALA A 449 -1.56 -5.03 -23.49
C ALA A 449 -1.59 -3.79 -22.56
N LEU A 450 -0.66 -2.85 -22.71
CA LEU A 450 -0.67 -1.61 -21.93
C LEU A 450 -1.83 -0.68 -22.30
N PHE A 451 -2.26 -0.63 -23.55
CA PHE A 451 -3.44 0.14 -23.95
C PHE A 451 -4.74 -0.41 -23.36
N GLU A 452 -4.81 -1.72 -23.09
CA GLU A 452 -5.95 -2.31 -22.37
C GLU A 452 -5.91 -2.00 -20.87
N ILE A 453 -4.73 -1.92 -20.26
CA ILE A 453 -4.58 -1.75 -18.80
C ILE A 453 -4.59 -0.27 -18.39
N GLU A 454 -3.88 0.60 -19.11
CA GLU A 454 -3.74 2.03 -18.84
C GLU A 454 -3.81 2.85 -20.15
N PRO A 455 -4.98 2.91 -20.82
CA PRO A 455 -5.14 3.60 -22.11
C PRO A 455 -4.77 5.08 -22.07
N GLU A 456 -4.80 5.71 -20.90
CA GLU A 456 -4.50 7.12 -20.67
C GLU A 456 -3.00 7.42 -20.48
N ASN A 457 -2.14 6.39 -20.40
CA ASN A 457 -0.72 6.58 -20.09
C ASN A 457 0.07 7.03 -21.35
N PRO A 458 0.56 8.28 -21.42
CA PRO A 458 1.29 8.79 -22.59
C PRO A 458 2.62 8.07 -22.83
N ALA A 459 3.22 7.46 -21.79
CA ALA A 459 4.54 6.83 -21.90
C ALA A 459 4.54 5.64 -22.89
N THR A 460 3.43 4.89 -22.96
CA THR A 460 3.28 3.74 -23.86
C THR A 460 3.30 4.19 -25.32
N TYR A 461 2.46 5.18 -25.67
CA TYR A 461 2.37 5.75 -27.01
C TYR A 461 3.72 6.32 -27.48
N VAL A 462 4.33 7.15 -26.64
CA VAL A 462 5.62 7.79 -26.96
C VAL A 462 6.71 6.74 -27.14
N THR A 463 6.76 5.72 -26.28
CA THR A 463 7.78 4.67 -26.36
C THR A 463 7.61 3.84 -27.63
N LEU A 464 6.39 3.41 -27.96
CA LEU A 464 6.12 2.63 -29.18
C LEU A 464 6.44 3.44 -30.45
N ALA A 465 6.00 4.70 -30.52
CA ALA A 465 6.30 5.57 -31.65
C ALA A 465 7.81 5.79 -31.83
N ASN A 466 8.55 5.95 -30.72
CA ASN A 466 10.01 6.06 -30.75
C ASN A 466 10.68 4.76 -31.25
N ILE A 467 10.16 3.59 -30.88
CA ILE A 467 10.66 2.30 -31.37
C ILE A 467 10.47 2.21 -32.89
N TYR A 468 9.27 2.51 -33.39
CA TYR A 468 8.98 2.53 -34.82
C TYR A 468 9.89 3.50 -35.58
N ALA A 469 10.03 4.74 -35.10
CA ALA A 469 10.94 5.72 -35.70
C ALA A 469 12.40 5.24 -35.72
N SER A 470 12.86 4.56 -34.66
CA SER A 470 14.25 4.07 -34.55
C SER A 470 14.65 2.98 -35.55
N VAL A 471 13.66 2.36 -36.21
CA VAL A 471 13.82 1.35 -37.26
C VAL A 471 13.32 1.84 -38.64
N GLY A 472 12.97 3.12 -38.78
CA GLY A 472 12.53 3.73 -40.03
C GLY A 472 11.04 3.53 -40.37
N LEU A 473 10.24 3.00 -39.46
CA LEU A 473 8.79 2.83 -39.62
C LEU A 473 8.05 4.12 -39.23
N PHE A 474 8.24 5.18 -40.02
CA PHE A 474 7.72 6.51 -39.69
C PHE A 474 6.20 6.61 -39.78
N ASP A 475 5.57 5.90 -40.72
CA ASP A 475 4.11 5.89 -40.89
C ASP A 475 3.42 5.27 -39.66
N GLU A 476 3.95 4.16 -39.14
CA GLU A 476 3.45 3.54 -37.91
C GLU A 476 3.69 4.43 -36.68
N ALA A 477 4.83 5.11 -36.61
CA ALA A 477 5.10 6.07 -35.55
C ALA A 477 4.09 7.22 -35.55
N GLU A 478 3.75 7.73 -36.74
CA GLU A 478 2.79 8.81 -36.91
C GLU A 478 1.36 8.36 -36.60
N ASN A 479 0.97 7.16 -37.05
CA ASN A 479 -0.32 6.56 -36.68
C ASN A 479 -0.50 6.45 -35.16
N VAL A 480 0.54 6.03 -34.42
CA VAL A 480 0.48 5.96 -32.95
C VAL A 480 0.31 7.35 -32.32
N ARG A 481 0.96 8.39 -32.87
CA ARG A 481 0.79 9.78 -32.40
C ARG A 481 -0.60 10.32 -32.68
N GLN A 482 -1.16 10.06 -33.85
CA GLN A 482 -2.54 10.44 -34.18
C GLN A 482 -3.57 9.76 -33.26
N ILE A 483 -3.37 8.48 -32.93
CA ILE A 483 -4.20 7.78 -31.94
C ILE A 483 -4.10 8.48 -30.58
N MET A 484 -2.89 8.82 -30.14
CA MET A 484 -2.67 9.52 -28.87
C MET A 484 -3.40 10.88 -28.84
N GLU A 485 -3.32 11.66 -29.92
CA GLU A 485 -3.98 12.96 -30.07
C GLU A 485 -5.51 12.83 -30.10
N SER A 486 -6.05 11.88 -30.87
CA SER A 486 -7.50 11.65 -30.96
C SER A 486 -8.15 11.28 -29.61
N LYS A 487 -7.36 10.71 -28.70
CA LYS A 487 -7.78 10.41 -27.31
C LYS A 487 -7.57 11.57 -26.34
N GLY A 488 -7.05 12.71 -26.80
CA GLY A 488 -6.74 13.87 -25.97
C GLY A 488 -5.57 13.63 -25.00
N ILE A 489 -4.71 12.64 -25.28
CA ILE A 489 -3.59 12.30 -24.41
C ILE A 489 -2.40 13.18 -24.78
N THR A 490 -1.90 13.97 -23.83
CA THR A 490 -0.75 14.86 -24.05
C THR A 490 0.54 14.27 -23.49
N LYS A 491 1.64 14.42 -24.23
CA LYS A 491 2.98 14.06 -23.74
C LYS A 491 3.34 14.90 -22.52
N MET A 492 3.77 14.25 -21.44
CA MET A 492 4.30 14.99 -20.28
C MET A 492 5.62 15.69 -20.65
N PRO A 493 5.77 16.99 -20.33
CA PRO A 493 7.03 17.69 -20.53
C PRO A 493 8.12 17.07 -19.65
N ALA A 494 9.31 16.88 -20.22
CA ALA A 494 10.48 16.48 -19.46
C ALA A 494 10.87 17.62 -18.53
N SER A 495 10.91 17.34 -17.23
CA SER A 495 11.30 18.31 -16.22
C SER A 495 12.33 17.70 -15.27
N SER A 496 13.21 18.56 -14.79
CA SER A 496 14.14 18.21 -13.71
C SER A 496 14.08 19.27 -12.63
N TRP A 497 14.19 18.86 -11.38
CA TRP A 497 14.12 19.78 -10.26
C TRP A 497 15.13 19.48 -9.17
N ILE A 498 15.42 20.51 -8.39
CA ILE A 498 16.38 20.50 -7.30
C ILE A 498 15.85 21.36 -6.16
N GLU A 499 16.00 20.88 -4.93
CA GLU A 499 15.71 21.66 -3.73
C GLU A 499 16.97 22.43 -3.33
N ALA A 500 16.92 23.77 -3.42
CA ALA A 500 17.98 24.66 -2.97
C ALA A 500 17.41 25.65 -1.93
N GLY A 501 18.00 25.67 -0.73
CA GLY A 501 17.51 26.51 0.37
C GLY A 501 16.10 26.10 0.86
N LYS A 502 15.09 26.93 0.58
CA LYS A 502 13.67 26.71 0.95
C LYS A 502 12.75 26.64 -0.29
N ARG A 503 13.31 26.52 -1.49
CA ARG A 503 12.56 26.52 -2.74
C ARG A 503 12.92 25.29 -3.58
N VAL A 504 11.93 24.79 -4.30
CA VAL A 504 12.13 23.80 -5.36
C VAL A 504 12.27 24.57 -6.66
N HIS A 505 13.39 24.36 -7.36
CA HIS A 505 13.68 24.97 -8.65
C HIS A 505 13.44 23.91 -9.72
N VAL A 506 12.53 24.20 -10.65
CA VAL A 506 12.12 23.29 -11.72
C VAL A 506 12.65 23.85 -13.04
N PHE A 507 13.22 22.98 -13.86
CA PHE A 507 13.78 23.30 -15.16
C PHE A 507 13.11 22.45 -16.24
N LEU A 508 12.76 23.09 -17.35
CA LEU A 508 12.38 22.45 -18.61
C LEU A 508 13.54 22.49 -19.60
N VAL A 509 13.42 21.74 -20.70
CA VAL A 509 14.41 21.78 -21.78
C VAL A 509 14.51 23.20 -22.32
N GLY A 510 15.73 23.75 -22.36
CA GLY A 510 15.98 25.11 -22.87
C GLY A 510 15.40 26.24 -22.02
N ASP A 511 15.05 26.00 -20.75
CA ASP A 511 14.42 26.98 -19.88
C ASP A 511 15.33 28.18 -19.56
N LYS A 512 14.85 29.39 -19.90
CA LYS A 512 15.51 30.68 -19.64
C LYS A 512 14.74 31.55 -18.65
N SER A 513 13.67 31.05 -18.05
CA SER A 513 12.81 31.80 -17.12
C SER A 513 13.42 31.96 -15.73
N HIS A 514 14.41 31.13 -15.38
CA HIS A 514 15.04 31.16 -14.07
C HIS A 514 15.84 32.47 -13.85
N PRO A 515 15.78 33.11 -12.67
CA PRO A 515 16.51 34.38 -12.41
C PRO A 515 18.02 34.32 -12.62
N GLN A 516 18.62 33.13 -12.46
CA GLN A 516 20.05 32.86 -12.69
C GLN A 516 20.33 32.17 -14.04
N ALA A 517 19.43 32.29 -15.03
CA ALA A 517 19.60 31.62 -16.32
C ALA A 517 20.95 31.96 -16.99
N GLU A 518 21.37 33.22 -16.99
CA GLU A 518 22.65 33.62 -17.60
C GLU A 518 23.85 32.89 -16.99
N GLU A 519 23.91 32.81 -15.65
CA GLU A 519 24.96 32.11 -14.91
C GLU A 519 24.95 30.60 -15.19
N ILE A 520 23.77 29.98 -15.22
CA ILE A 520 23.59 28.56 -15.50
C ILE A 520 24.11 28.23 -16.90
N TYR A 521 23.72 29.01 -17.91
CA TYR A 521 24.14 28.80 -19.28
C TYR A 521 25.64 29.07 -19.48
N ALA A 522 26.18 30.10 -18.82
CA ALA A 522 27.62 30.37 -18.84
C ALA A 522 28.44 29.21 -18.24
N LEU A 523 27.97 28.65 -17.12
CA LEU A 523 28.60 27.48 -16.50
C LEU A 523 28.52 26.25 -17.41
N LEU A 524 27.37 25.98 -18.02
CA LEU A 524 27.22 24.84 -18.94
C LEU A 524 28.17 24.95 -20.14
N LYS A 525 28.32 26.14 -20.73
CA LYS A 525 29.30 26.37 -21.81
C LYS A 525 30.73 26.08 -21.35
N LYS A 526 31.11 26.56 -20.15
CA LYS A 526 32.43 26.31 -19.57
C LYS A 526 32.66 24.82 -19.29
N LEU A 527 31.66 24.12 -18.77
CA LEU A 527 31.72 22.68 -18.55
C LEU A 527 31.85 21.94 -19.87
N TYR A 528 31.10 22.33 -20.90
CA TYR A 528 31.16 21.70 -22.22
C TYR A 528 32.56 21.70 -22.82
N VAL A 529 33.27 22.84 -22.77
CA VAL A 529 34.66 22.92 -23.23
C VAL A 529 35.56 21.94 -22.47
N LYS A 530 35.50 21.94 -21.14
CA LYS A 530 36.29 21.02 -20.31
C LYS A 530 35.96 19.55 -20.56
N MET A 531 34.69 19.23 -20.78
CA MET A 531 34.27 17.87 -21.11
C MET A 531 34.87 17.42 -22.45
N ARG A 532 34.90 18.29 -23.46
CA ARG A 532 35.52 18.01 -24.77
C ARG A 532 37.02 17.77 -24.64
N GLU A 533 37.72 18.59 -23.84
CA GLU A 533 39.14 18.39 -23.52
C GLU A 533 39.41 17.04 -22.85
N GLU A 534 38.47 16.56 -22.04
CA GLU A 534 38.54 15.24 -21.39
C GLU A 534 38.03 14.07 -22.26
N GLY A 535 37.64 14.32 -23.51
CA GLY A 535 37.24 13.30 -24.48
C GLY A 535 35.73 13.02 -24.60
N TYR A 536 34.87 13.91 -24.12
CA TYR A 536 33.41 13.79 -24.30
C TYR A 536 33.01 13.97 -25.78
N VAL A 537 32.10 13.12 -26.26
CA VAL A 537 31.45 13.22 -27.58
C VAL A 537 29.95 13.18 -27.37
N ALA A 538 29.23 14.13 -27.97
CA ALA A 538 27.78 14.20 -27.88
C ALA A 538 27.16 13.07 -28.72
N ASP A 539 26.18 12.37 -28.14
CA ASP A 539 25.44 11.33 -28.86
C ASP A 539 24.14 11.91 -29.43
N THR A 540 24.18 12.29 -30.72
CA THR A 540 23.03 12.86 -31.45
C THR A 540 21.94 11.83 -31.76
N GLY A 541 22.20 10.53 -31.61
CA GLY A 541 21.23 9.46 -31.85
C GLY A 541 20.02 9.49 -30.90
N PHE A 542 20.10 10.26 -29.81
CA PHE A 542 18.99 10.46 -28.87
C PHE A 542 17.99 11.55 -29.32
N VAL A 543 18.29 12.32 -30.36
CA VAL A 543 17.34 13.24 -30.98
C VAL A 543 16.72 12.55 -32.19
N LEU A 544 15.51 12.03 -32.00
CA LEU A 544 14.76 11.29 -33.04
C LEU A 544 14.03 12.22 -34.04
N HIS A 545 14.25 13.52 -33.96
CA HIS A 545 13.72 14.49 -34.93
C HIS A 545 14.67 14.62 -36.12
N ASP A 546 14.10 14.71 -37.32
CA ASP A 546 14.84 14.91 -38.56
C ASP A 546 15.31 16.37 -38.68
N VAL A 547 16.36 16.71 -37.94
CA VAL A 547 17.03 18.02 -37.94
C VAL A 547 18.53 17.83 -38.15
N ALA A 548 19.21 18.89 -38.60
CA ALA A 548 20.66 18.86 -38.78
C ALA A 548 21.39 18.50 -37.47
N ASP A 549 22.51 17.77 -37.56
CA ASP A 549 23.22 17.24 -36.39
C ASP A 549 23.74 18.35 -35.45
N GLU A 550 24.07 19.52 -36.00
CA GLU A 550 24.45 20.71 -35.23
C GLU A 550 23.30 21.23 -34.35
N GLN A 551 22.06 21.15 -34.85
CA GLN A 551 20.87 21.49 -34.07
C GLN A 551 20.59 20.42 -33.02
N LYS A 552 20.79 19.13 -33.33
CA LYS A 552 20.68 18.02 -32.36
C LYS A 552 21.65 18.21 -31.19
N GLU A 553 22.90 18.59 -31.47
CA GLU A 553 23.89 18.85 -30.42
C GLU A 553 23.53 20.05 -29.55
N GLN A 554 22.99 21.14 -30.13
CA GLN A 554 22.49 22.27 -29.34
C GLN A 554 21.29 21.91 -28.48
N ASP A 555 20.35 21.13 -29.00
CA ASP A 555 19.14 20.71 -28.29
C ASP A 555 19.49 19.80 -27.09
N ILE A 556 20.45 18.89 -27.27
CA ILE A 556 20.99 18.05 -26.19
C ILE A 556 21.76 18.88 -25.15
N GLY A 557 22.41 19.95 -25.61
CA GLY A 557 23.15 20.93 -24.82
C GLY A 557 22.44 21.38 -23.54
N TYR A 558 21.12 21.57 -23.63
CA TYR A 558 20.29 22.25 -22.63
C TYR A 558 19.10 21.42 -22.15
N HIS A 559 19.27 20.10 -22.08
CA HIS A 559 18.33 19.25 -21.38
C HIS A 559 18.12 19.68 -19.92
N SER A 560 16.91 19.44 -19.41
CA SER A 560 16.49 19.85 -18.07
C SER A 560 17.45 19.38 -16.96
N GLU A 561 18.02 18.19 -17.09
CA GLU A 561 18.96 17.62 -16.11
C GLU A 561 20.23 18.45 -16.03
N ARG A 562 20.75 18.89 -17.17
CA ARG A 562 21.99 19.67 -17.25
C ARG A 562 21.80 21.03 -16.62
N LEU A 563 20.66 21.68 -16.89
CA LEU A 563 20.28 22.94 -16.26
C LEU A 563 20.17 22.80 -14.75
N ALA A 564 19.49 21.75 -14.27
CA ALA A 564 19.33 21.48 -12.84
C ALA A 564 20.67 21.16 -12.15
N VAL A 565 21.55 20.38 -12.79
CA VAL A 565 22.90 20.08 -12.28
C VAL A 565 23.75 21.35 -12.23
N ALA A 566 23.75 22.17 -13.29
CA ALA A 566 24.51 23.42 -13.33
C ALA A 566 24.03 24.41 -12.26
N PHE A 567 22.71 24.57 -12.11
CA PHE A 567 22.16 25.35 -11.01
C PHE A 567 22.56 24.77 -9.64
N GLY A 568 22.53 23.45 -9.48
CA GLY A 568 23.01 22.77 -8.27
C GLY A 568 24.45 23.11 -7.92
N ILE A 569 25.35 23.15 -8.91
CA ILE A 569 26.76 23.55 -8.72
C ILE A 569 26.85 24.98 -8.18
N ILE A 570 26.03 25.90 -8.72
CA ILE A 570 26.03 27.32 -8.34
C ILE A 570 25.42 27.53 -6.94
N ALA A 571 24.28 26.88 -6.67
CA ALA A 571 23.42 27.21 -5.54
C ALA A 571 23.76 26.47 -4.23
N THR A 572 24.66 25.49 -4.25
CA THR A 572 24.94 24.65 -3.08
C THR A 572 26.43 24.59 -2.73
N PRO A 573 26.80 24.44 -1.43
CA PRO A 573 28.20 24.40 -0.98
C PRO A 573 29.02 23.30 -1.66
N GLY A 574 30.30 23.58 -1.95
CA GLY A 574 31.16 22.71 -2.77
C GLY A 574 31.44 21.31 -2.22
N ASP A 575 31.24 21.09 -0.92
CA ASP A 575 31.43 19.81 -0.21
C ASP A 575 30.16 18.96 -0.13
N SER A 576 28.98 19.54 -0.33
CA SER A 576 27.69 18.84 -0.25
C SER A 576 27.39 18.05 -1.55
N PRO A 577 26.66 16.94 -1.55
CA PRO A 577 26.22 16.31 -2.80
C PRO A 577 25.15 17.16 -3.52
N ILE A 578 25.12 17.13 -4.85
CA ILE A 578 24.06 17.75 -5.66
C ILE A 578 22.97 16.71 -5.90
N LYS A 579 21.72 17.01 -5.56
CA LYS A 579 20.58 16.11 -5.76
C LYS A 579 19.61 16.66 -6.80
N VAL A 580 19.46 15.94 -7.91
CA VAL A 580 18.54 16.30 -9.00
C VAL A 580 17.53 15.18 -9.18
N PHE A 581 16.29 15.55 -9.44
CA PHE A 581 15.19 14.63 -9.69
C PHE A 581 14.65 14.87 -11.09
N LYS A 582 14.23 13.81 -11.77
CA LYS A 582 13.65 13.84 -13.11
C LYS A 582 12.38 12.99 -13.15
N ASN A 583 11.35 13.49 -13.81
CA ASN A 583 10.05 12.78 -13.95
C ASN A 583 10.09 11.64 -14.97
N LEU A 584 11.07 11.64 -15.88
CA LEU A 584 11.30 10.63 -16.90
C LEU A 584 12.67 9.97 -16.71
N ARG A 585 12.92 8.88 -17.42
CA ARG A 585 14.25 8.26 -17.50
C ARG A 585 15.26 9.24 -18.10
N ILE A 586 16.45 9.35 -17.52
CA ILE A 586 17.55 10.17 -18.06
C ILE A 586 17.93 9.68 -19.47
N CYS A 587 18.42 10.54 -20.37
CA CYS A 587 18.92 10.09 -21.68
C CYS A 587 20.38 9.63 -21.62
N GLY A 588 20.80 8.80 -22.59
CA GLY A 588 22.14 8.23 -22.72
C GLY A 588 23.24 9.26 -22.57
N ASP A 589 23.09 10.30 -23.37
CA ASP A 589 24.02 11.41 -23.41
C ASP A 589 24.07 12.18 -22.08
N CYS A 590 22.94 12.58 -21.49
CA CYS A 590 22.93 13.30 -20.20
C CYS A 590 23.58 12.48 -19.07
N HIS A 591 23.36 11.17 -19.04
CA HIS A 591 24.03 10.29 -18.10
C HIS A 591 25.56 10.36 -18.28
N THR A 592 26.05 10.29 -19.53
CA THR A 592 27.48 10.45 -19.84
C THR A 592 28.00 11.83 -19.46
N THR A 593 27.27 12.90 -19.79
CA THR A 593 27.62 14.27 -19.43
C THR A 593 27.82 14.43 -17.92
N ILE A 594 26.88 13.91 -17.11
CA ILE A 594 26.93 14.08 -15.66
C ILE A 594 28.11 13.30 -15.05
N LYS A 595 28.53 12.18 -15.65
CA LYS A 595 29.80 11.52 -15.28
C LYS A 595 30.98 12.48 -15.43
N PHE A 596 31.16 13.07 -16.61
CA PHE A 596 32.24 14.03 -16.84
C PHE A 596 32.15 15.23 -15.89
N ILE A 597 30.96 15.80 -15.70
CA ILE A 597 30.75 16.91 -14.77
C ILE A 597 31.20 16.50 -13.36
N SER A 598 30.78 15.33 -12.85
CA SER A 598 31.16 14.86 -11.51
C SER A 598 32.68 14.75 -11.31
N ARG A 599 33.42 14.40 -12.37
CA ARG A 599 34.89 14.36 -12.37
C ARG A 599 35.50 15.76 -12.37
N ILE A 600 35.02 16.64 -13.25
CA ILE A 600 35.50 18.01 -13.42
C ILE A 600 35.28 18.83 -12.14
N VAL A 601 34.11 18.72 -11.52
CA VAL A 601 33.76 19.48 -10.30
C VAL A 601 34.19 18.77 -9.02
N LYS A 602 34.67 17.52 -9.10
CA LYS A 602 35.08 16.67 -7.97
C LYS A 602 34.01 16.57 -6.88
N ARG A 603 32.76 16.42 -7.30
CA ARG A 603 31.58 16.48 -6.43
C ARG A 603 30.63 15.35 -6.77
N GLU A 604 30.00 14.76 -5.75
CA GLU A 604 28.97 13.75 -5.96
C GLU A 604 27.70 14.41 -6.51
N ILE A 605 27.19 13.85 -7.60
CA ILE A 605 25.92 14.27 -8.20
C ILE A 605 25.01 13.05 -8.16
N ILE A 606 23.86 13.19 -7.53
CA ILE A 606 22.85 12.15 -7.37
C ILE A 606 21.67 12.54 -8.24
N VAL A 607 21.35 11.71 -9.22
CA VAL A 607 20.19 11.93 -10.09
C VAL A 607 19.19 10.81 -9.88
N ARG A 608 17.98 11.14 -9.44
CA ARG A 608 16.85 10.20 -9.44
C ARG A 608 16.06 10.37 -10.73
N ASP A 609 15.96 9.32 -11.53
CA ASP A 609 15.05 9.27 -12.66
C ASP A 609 13.75 8.53 -12.31
N SER A 610 12.90 8.26 -13.30
CA SER A 610 11.64 7.54 -13.10
C SER A 610 11.81 6.13 -12.53
N ASN A 611 12.99 5.53 -12.66
CA ASN A 611 13.26 4.14 -12.35
C ASN A 611 14.12 3.99 -11.09
N ARG A 612 15.20 4.78 -10.95
CA ARG A 612 16.20 4.61 -9.88
C ARG A 612 17.08 5.84 -9.65
N PHE A 613 17.98 5.74 -8.68
CA PHE A 613 19.06 6.72 -8.49
C PHE A 613 20.33 6.32 -9.24
N HIS A 614 21.03 7.35 -9.69
CA HIS A 614 22.35 7.30 -10.30
C HIS A 614 23.28 8.16 -9.46
N HIS A 615 24.27 7.54 -8.82
CA HIS A 615 25.28 8.23 -8.03
C HIS A 615 26.52 8.44 -8.89
N PHE A 616 26.73 9.67 -9.35
CA PHE A 616 27.87 10.06 -10.16
C PHE A 616 28.98 10.60 -9.25
N LYS A 617 30.14 9.94 -9.28
CA LYS A 617 31.30 10.32 -8.46
C LYS A 617 32.58 10.07 -9.25
N ASN A 618 33.43 11.08 -9.37
CA ASN A 618 34.74 10.97 -10.02
C ASN A 618 34.70 10.35 -11.44
N GLY A 619 33.64 10.61 -12.22
CA GLY A 619 33.52 10.09 -13.58
C GLY A 619 32.91 8.69 -13.70
N SER A 620 32.57 8.04 -12.59
CA SER A 620 31.81 6.78 -12.58
C SER A 620 30.37 7.02 -12.12
N CYS A 621 29.49 6.07 -12.44
CA CYS A 621 28.11 6.04 -11.94
C CYS A 621 27.88 4.71 -11.23
N SER A 622 27.10 4.69 -10.14
CA SER A 622 26.75 3.47 -9.41
C SER A 622 26.21 2.36 -10.31
N CYS A 623 25.51 2.72 -11.39
CA CYS A 623 24.98 1.77 -12.37
C CYS A 623 25.98 0.99 -13.22
N LYS A 624 27.28 1.34 -13.20
CA LYS A 624 28.31 0.74 -14.08
C LYS A 624 27.97 0.80 -15.58
N ASN A 625 27.20 1.80 -15.99
CA ASN A 625 26.65 1.97 -17.35
C ASN A 625 25.63 0.89 -17.79
N TYR A 626 25.18 0.03 -16.87
CA TYR A 626 24.08 -0.90 -17.11
C TYR A 626 22.78 -0.29 -16.57
N TRP A 627 22.03 0.40 -17.43
CA TRP A 627 20.88 1.20 -16.97
C TRP A 627 19.70 1.20 -17.91
#